data_AF-A0A6P1L0Z5-F1
#
_entry.id   AF-A0A6P1L0Z5-F1
#
_cell.length_a   1.000
_cell.length_b   1.000
_cell.length_c   1.000
_cell.angle_alpha   90.00
_cell.angle_beta   90.00
_cell.angle_gamma   90.00
#
_symmetry.space_group_name_H-M   'P 1'
#
loop_
_entity.id
_entity.type
_entity.pdbx_description
1 polymer ?
#
loop_
_entity_poly.entity_id
_entity_poly.type
_entity_poly.pdbx_seq_one_letter_code
_entity_poly.pdbx_strand_id
1 'polypeptide(L)'
;MTDTTMLDNRINKQIKFEPLEAIVAATEEESVILAEKLTQVAIPLYVLLQALSIAKYDKAAAFRYADNYLNTIRNKEWMFIKSLSAAKKRTFEKKLGNS
;
A
#
# COMPACT_ATOMS: atom_id res chain seq x y z
N MET A 1 -28.52 45.13 -3.70
CA MET A 1 -28.87 43.73 -3.38
C MET A 1 -28.21 42.89 -4.46
N THR A 2 -27.00 42.39 -4.19
CA THR A 2 -26.14 41.79 -5.21
C THR A 2 -25.60 40.46 -4.70
N ASP A 3 -26.03 39.40 -5.38
CA ASP A 3 -25.25 38.24 -5.79
C ASP A 3 -24.40 37.52 -4.74
N THR A 4 -24.97 37.23 -3.58
CA THR A 4 -24.42 36.18 -2.69
C THR A 4 -24.60 34.78 -3.30
N THR A 5 -25.65 34.57 -4.08
CA THR A 5 -25.98 33.27 -4.70
C THR A 5 -25.01 32.82 -5.80
N MET A 6 -24.30 33.74 -6.45
CA MET A 6 -23.28 33.39 -7.46
C MET A 6 -21.95 32.95 -6.84
N LEU A 7 -21.65 33.42 -5.62
CA LEU A 7 -20.42 33.04 -4.91
C LEU A 7 -20.53 31.61 -4.36
N ASP A 8 -21.68 31.28 -3.77
CA ASP A 8 -21.94 29.96 -3.16
C ASP A 8 -21.86 28.84 -4.21
N ASN A 9 -22.35 29.09 -5.42
CA ASN A 9 -22.29 28.14 -6.54
C ASN A 9 -20.88 28.00 -7.13
N ARG A 10 -20.04 29.04 -7.07
CA ARG A 10 -18.64 28.97 -7.54
C ARG A 10 -17.75 28.17 -6.60
N ILE A 11 -17.98 28.29 -5.30
CA ILE A 11 -17.24 27.54 -4.27
C ILE A 11 -17.57 26.04 -4.37
N ASN A 12 -18.86 25.70 -4.48
CA ASN A 12 -19.30 24.30 -4.55
C ASN A 12 -18.92 23.58 -5.86
N LYS A 13 -18.69 24.29 -6.97
CA LYS A 13 -18.28 23.67 -8.24
C LYS A 13 -16.78 23.41 -8.38
N GLN A 14 -15.92 24.11 -7.63
CA GLN A 14 -14.47 23.98 -7.74
C GLN A 14 -13.89 22.93 -6.78
N ILE A 15 -14.57 22.67 -5.67
CA ILE A 15 -14.15 21.64 -4.74
C ILE A 15 -14.84 20.35 -5.13
N LYS A 16 -14.17 19.52 -5.95
CA LYS A 16 -14.45 18.08 -5.98
C LYS A 16 -14.17 17.55 -4.57
N PHE A 17 -15.18 17.59 -3.71
CA PHE A 17 -15.18 16.75 -2.52
C PHE A 17 -15.32 15.32 -3.02
N GLU A 18 -14.19 14.64 -3.19
CA GLU A 18 -14.16 13.19 -2.99
C GLU A 18 -14.90 12.94 -1.66
N PRO A 19 -15.83 11.97 -1.58
CA PRO A 19 -16.48 11.68 -0.32
C PRO A 19 -15.37 11.42 0.70
N LEU A 20 -15.32 12.22 1.77
CA LEU A 20 -14.48 11.89 2.90
C LEU A 20 -15.05 10.56 3.41
N GLU A 21 -14.42 9.43 3.03
CA GLU A 21 -14.75 8.16 3.63
C GLU A 21 -14.67 8.37 5.14
N ALA A 22 -15.78 8.11 5.83
CA ALA A 22 -15.85 8.34 7.26
C ALA A 22 -14.67 7.58 7.90
N ILE A 23 -13.83 8.32 8.62
CA ILE A 23 -12.71 7.74 9.34
C ILE A 23 -13.30 6.89 10.46
N VAL A 24 -13.33 5.58 10.22
CA VAL A 24 -13.93 4.59 11.10
C VAL A 24 -12.83 3.68 11.60
N ALA A 25 -12.78 3.50 12.92
CA ALA A 25 -11.91 2.53 13.55
C ALA A 25 -12.31 1.10 13.14
N ALA A 26 -11.33 0.22 12.98
CA ALA A 26 -11.56 -1.18 12.71
C ALA A 26 -12.23 -1.87 13.92
N THR A 27 -13.13 -2.82 13.64
CA THR A 27 -13.64 -3.72 14.68
C THR A 27 -12.56 -4.73 15.11
N GLU A 28 -12.84 -5.50 16.16
CA GLU A 28 -11.93 -6.54 16.64
C GLU A 28 -11.73 -7.63 15.57
N GLU A 29 -12.81 -8.07 14.93
CA GLU A 29 -12.77 -9.06 13.84
C GLU A 29 -11.95 -8.56 12.65
N GLU A 30 -12.11 -7.28 12.30
CA GLU A 30 -11.37 -6.66 11.20
C GLU A 30 -9.88 -6.52 11.53
N SER A 31 -9.55 -6.30 12.80
CA SER A 31 -8.18 -6.27 13.28
C SER A 31 -7.52 -7.65 13.20
N VAL A 32 -8.28 -8.73 13.48
CA VAL A 32 -7.82 -10.12 13.27
C VAL A 32 -7.57 -10.38 11.80
N ILE A 33 -8.50 -10.03 10.91
CA ILE A 33 -8.33 -10.20 9.45
C ILE A 33 -7.11 -9.42 8.93
N LEU A 34 -6.89 -8.20 9.43
CA LEU A 34 -5.72 -7.40 9.08
C LEU A 34 -4.41 -8.08 9.54
N ALA A 35 -4.40 -8.62 10.76
CA ALA A 35 -3.26 -9.36 11.28
C ALA A 35 -2.99 -10.64 10.47
N GLU A 36 -4.01 -11.44 10.18
CA GLU A 36 -3.91 -12.63 9.33
C GLU A 36 -3.31 -12.28 7.96
N LYS A 37 -3.86 -11.26 7.27
CA LYS A 37 -3.36 -10.78 5.98
C LYS A 37 -1.87 -10.43 6.00
N LEU A 38 -1.42 -9.82 7.10
CA LEU A 38 -0.03 -9.42 7.29
C LEU A 38 0.88 -10.60 7.64
N THR A 39 0.38 -11.58 8.41
CA THR A 39 1.14 -12.78 8.83
C THR A 39 1.24 -13.89 7.77
N GLN A 40 0.52 -13.78 6.64
CA GLN A 40 0.67 -14.69 5.49
C GLN A 40 2.09 -14.70 4.91
N VAL A 41 2.91 -13.71 5.27
CA VAL A 41 4.34 -13.63 5.00
C VAL A 41 5.09 -13.34 6.29
N ALA A 42 6.36 -13.76 6.36
CA ALA A 42 7.23 -13.44 7.48
C ALA A 42 7.51 -11.91 7.49
N ILE A 43 6.68 -11.17 8.23
CA ILE A 43 6.79 -9.73 8.36
C ILE A 43 7.47 -9.31 9.67
N PRO A 44 8.16 -8.17 9.70
CA PRO A 44 8.65 -7.59 10.94
C PRO A 44 7.49 -7.17 11.86
N LEU A 45 7.64 -7.43 13.17
CA LEU A 45 6.62 -7.11 14.18
C LEU A 45 6.21 -5.63 14.18
N TYR A 46 7.14 -4.70 13.91
CA TYR A 46 6.82 -3.27 13.88
C TYR A 46 5.79 -2.91 12.80
N VAL A 47 5.77 -3.64 11.68
CA VAL A 47 4.83 -3.40 10.57
C VAL A 47 3.42 -3.78 11.00
N LEU A 48 3.28 -4.91 11.70
CA LEU A 48 2.01 -5.34 12.28
C LEU A 48 1.50 -4.33 13.30
N LEU A 49 2.35 -3.91 14.25
CA LEU A 49 1.98 -2.93 15.28
C LEU A 49 1.58 -1.59 14.68
N GLN A 50 2.26 -1.14 13.62
CA GLN A 50 1.94 0.10 12.93
C GLN A 50 0.58 0.00 12.21
N ALA A 51 0.31 -1.11 11.52
CA ALA A 51 -0.99 -1.33 10.88
C ALA A 51 -2.13 -1.34 11.91
N LEU A 52 -1.95 -2.02 13.04
CA LEU A 52 -2.92 -2.02 14.15
C LEU A 52 -3.10 -0.63 14.76
N SER A 53 -2.02 0.14 14.94
CA SER A 53 -2.12 1.52 15.45
C SER A 53 -2.90 2.43 14.51
N ILE A 54 -2.81 2.22 13.19
CA ILE A 54 -3.60 2.96 12.21
C ILE A 54 -5.06 2.50 12.27
N ALA A 55 -5.30 1.19 12.38
CA ALA A 55 -6.63 0.60 12.41
C ALA A 55 -7.49 1.09 13.58
N LYS A 56 -6.88 1.51 14.70
CA LYS A 56 -7.57 2.16 15.83
C LYS A 56 -8.31 3.46 15.46
N TYR A 57 -7.91 4.11 14.37
CA TYR A 57 -8.47 5.38 13.93
C TYR A 57 -9.07 5.27 12.54
N ASP A 58 -8.37 4.61 11.61
CA ASP A 58 -8.75 4.50 10.21
C ASP A 58 -8.48 3.09 9.69
N LYS A 59 -9.56 2.32 9.57
CA LYS A 59 -9.54 0.98 8.97
C LYS A 59 -9.00 1.01 7.54
N ALA A 60 -9.51 1.89 6.69
CA ALA A 60 -9.16 1.91 5.27
C ALA A 60 -7.67 2.23 5.06
N ALA A 61 -7.12 3.17 5.84
CA ALA A 61 -5.70 3.48 5.83
C ALA A 61 -4.85 2.30 6.32
N ALA A 62 -5.30 1.53 7.32
CA ALA A 62 -4.58 0.37 7.82
C ALA A 62 -4.47 -0.74 6.76
N PHE A 63 -5.57 -1.04 6.05
CA PHE A 63 -5.55 -2.01 4.95
C PHE A 63 -4.68 -1.54 3.78
N ARG A 64 -4.76 -0.25 3.41
CA ARG A 64 -3.89 0.34 2.38
C ARG A 64 -2.40 0.28 2.76
N TYR A 65 -2.09 0.53 4.03
CA TYR A 65 -0.72 0.41 4.54
C TYR A 65 -0.20 -1.03 4.38
N ALA A 66 -1.00 -2.02 4.78
CA ALA A 66 -0.67 -3.43 4.61
C ALA A 66 -0.46 -3.80 3.14
N ASP A 67 -1.37 -3.38 2.24
CA ASP A 67 -1.26 -3.66 0.80
C ASP A 67 0.01 -3.06 0.18
N ASN A 68 0.34 -1.82 0.52
CA ASN A 68 1.55 -1.17 0.05
C ASN A 68 2.81 -1.89 0.51
N TYR A 69 2.81 -2.37 1.75
CA TYR A 69 3.91 -3.13 2.31
C TYR A 69 4.10 -4.47 1.59
N LEU A 70 3.03 -5.24 1.43
CA LEU A 70 3.05 -6.54 0.74
C LEU A 70 3.48 -6.39 -0.73
N ASN A 71 2.97 -5.37 -1.42
CA ASN A 71 3.38 -5.06 -2.80
C ASN A 71 4.87 -4.71 -2.88
N THR A 72 5.41 -4.00 -1.89
CA THR A 72 6.85 -3.66 -1.83
C THR A 72 7.71 -4.91 -1.65
N ILE A 73 7.30 -5.84 -0.78
CA ILE A 73 8.00 -7.12 -0.59
C ILE A 73 7.97 -7.94 -1.87
N ARG A 74 6.79 -8.11 -2.48
CA ARG A 74 6.64 -8.84 -3.73
C ARG A 74 7.54 -8.29 -4.83
N ASN A 75 7.60 -6.96 -4.97
CA ASN A 75 8.46 -6.32 -5.96
C ASN A 75 9.96 -6.52 -5.68
N LYS A 76 10.37 -6.54 -4.41
CA LYS A 76 11.77 -6.86 -4.05
C LYS A 76 12.12 -8.29 -4.44
N GLU A 77 11.25 -9.26 -4.15
CA GLU A 77 11.48 -10.66 -4.49
C GLU A 77 11.58 -10.88 -6.00
N TRP A 78 10.74 -10.21 -6.78
CA TRP A 78 10.84 -10.18 -8.24
C TRP A 78 12.14 -9.56 -8.75
N MET A 79 12.62 -8.47 -8.13
CA MET A 79 13.91 -7.87 -8.47
C MET A 79 15.08 -8.79 -8.14
N PHE A 80 15.03 -9.52 -7.02
CA PHE A 80 16.05 -10.51 -6.66
C PHE A 80 16.11 -11.65 -7.69
N ILE A 81 14.97 -12.23 -8.08
CA ILE A 81 14.91 -13.30 -9.09
C ILE A 81 15.45 -12.82 -10.44
N LYS A 82 15.10 -11.59 -10.86
CA LYS A 82 15.60 -11.00 -12.11
C LYS A 82 17.11 -10.75 -12.08
N SER A 83 17.65 -10.33 -10.93
CA SER A 83 19.09 -10.13 -10.77
C SER A 83 19.88 -11.45 -10.83
N LEU A 84 19.34 -12.52 -10.23
CA LEU A 84 19.93 -13.86 -10.24
C LEU A 84 19.90 -14.49 -11.63
N SER A 85 18.80 -14.34 -12.38
CA SER A 85 18.71 -14.83 -13.76
C SER A 85 19.66 -14.09 -14.70
N ALA A 86 19.80 -12.76 -14.53
CA ALA A 86 20.76 -11.96 -15.29
C ALA A 86 22.22 -12.30 -14.96
N ALA A 87 22.53 -12.62 -13.70
CA ALA A 87 23.85 -13.09 -13.29
C ALA A 87 24.17 -14.47 -13.91
N LYS A 88 23.20 -15.40 -13.88
CA LYS A 88 23.36 -16.74 -14.47
C LYS A 88 23.60 -16.69 -15.98
N LYS A 89 22.90 -15.80 -16.71
CA LYS A 89 23.09 -15.60 -18.16
C LYS A 89 24.50 -15.10 -18.50
N ARG A 90 25.00 -14.10 -17.77
CA ARG A 90 26.37 -13.56 -17.96
C ARG A 90 27.45 -14.61 -17.72
N THR A 91 27.26 -15.50 -16.75
CA THR A 91 28.21 -16.59 -16.47
C THR A 91 28.21 -17.64 -17.58
N PHE A 92 27.05 -17.92 -18.19
CA PHE A 92 26.95 -18.82 -19.35
C PHE A 92 27.60 -18.23 -20.61
N GLU A 93 27.37 -16.96 -20.91
CA GLU A 93 27.98 -16.28 -22.07
C GLU A 93 29.51 -16.19 -21.95
N LYS A 94 30.04 -15.93 -20.74
CA LYS A 94 31.49 -15.97 -20.50
C LYS A 94 32.12 -17.36 -20.68
N LYS A 95 31.37 -18.45 -20.44
CA LYS A 95 31.86 -19.81 -20.66
C LYS A 95 31.88 -20.20 -22.15
N LEU A 96 31.05 -19.58 -22.98
CA LEU A 96 30.95 -19.88 -24.40
C LEU A 96 31.85 -19.00 -25.29
N GLY A 97 32.25 -17.82 -24.81
CA GLY A 97 33.12 -16.89 -25.55
C GLY A 97 34.63 -17.04 -25.34
N ASN A 98 35.07 -18.03 -24.55
CA ASN A 98 36.48 -18.25 -24.20
C ASN A 98 37.04 -19.59 -24.76
N SER A 99 36.46 -20.12 -25.84
CA SER A 99 36.95 -21.33 -26.51
C SER A 99 37.58 -21.04 -27.85
#